data_AF-A0A1L7RJV9-F1
#
_entry.id   AF-A0A1L7RJV9-F1
#
_cell.length_a   1.000
_cell.length_b   1.000
_cell.length_c   1.000
_cell.angle_alpha   90.00
_cell.angle_beta   90.00
_cell.angle_gamma   90.00
#
_symmetry.space_group_name_H-M   'P 1'
#
loop_
_entity.id
_entity.type
_entity.pdbx_description
1 polymer ?
#
loop_
_entity_poly.entity_id
_entity_poly.type
_entity_poly.pdbx_seq_one_letter_code
_entity_poly.pdbx_strand_id
1 'polypeptide(L)'
;MIQITCVQCGRTMTASRRSKRFCSPACRRQWGQQHQRECAGCGNLFTPRSPVQRYCNAGCRERSGRRRRYAAAREAEGGQVRTYRRPDARTTAVTTARCPVCARTFAPSRTSQVYCSPECRRARANAARTRAASLTPTARACDAIARLHVPDGDGQCAECAHPWPCETRRLADMTTDSEERA
;
A
#
# COMPACT_ATOMS: atom_id res chain seq x y z
N MET A 1 -33.46 -45.16 -9.71
CA MET A 1 -33.63 -43.68 -9.66
C MET A 1 -34.32 -43.32 -8.35
N ILE A 2 -34.04 -42.16 -7.74
CA ILE A 2 -34.52 -41.81 -6.41
C ILE A 2 -35.31 -40.49 -6.48
N GLN A 3 -36.41 -40.39 -5.73
CA GLN A 3 -37.16 -39.15 -5.54
C GLN A 3 -36.50 -38.29 -4.47
N ILE A 4 -36.19 -37.04 -4.81
CA ILE A 4 -35.60 -36.05 -3.89
C ILE A 4 -36.35 -34.73 -4.00
N THR A 5 -36.35 -33.93 -2.93
CA THR A 5 -37.00 -32.62 -2.91
C THR A 5 -35.99 -31.51 -3.17
N CYS A 6 -36.32 -30.57 -4.06
CA CYS A 6 -35.49 -29.40 -4.30
C CYS A 6 -35.49 -28.47 -3.08
N VAL A 7 -34.31 -28.11 -2.58
CA VAL A 7 -34.16 -27.26 -1.39
C VAL A 7 -34.64 -25.82 -1.64
N GLN A 8 -34.68 -25.36 -2.90
CA GLN A 8 -35.10 -23.98 -3.21
C GLN A 8 -36.60 -23.84 -3.46
N CYS A 9 -37.21 -24.76 -4.21
CA CYS A 9 -38.59 -24.60 -4.68
C CYS A 9 -39.56 -25.65 -4.11
N GLY A 10 -39.08 -26.59 -3.29
CA GLY A 10 -39.92 -27.61 -2.64
C GLY A 10 -40.48 -28.69 -3.57
N ARG A 11 -40.24 -28.63 -4.88
CA ARG A 11 -40.74 -29.64 -5.84
C ARG A 11 -39.96 -30.95 -5.73
N THR A 12 -40.67 -32.07 -5.81
CA THR A 12 -40.08 -33.41 -5.94
C THR A 12 -39.53 -33.62 -7.35
N MET A 13 -38.42 -34.33 -7.44
CA MET A 13 -37.74 -34.58 -8.70
C MET A 13 -37.03 -35.94 -8.69
N THR A 14 -36.90 -36.53 -9.88
CA THR A 14 -36.14 -37.76 -10.08
C THR A 14 -34.65 -37.44 -10.21
N ALA A 15 -33.82 -38.07 -9.39
CA ALA A 15 -32.37 -37.93 -9.43
C ALA A 15 -31.63 -39.27 -9.52
N SER A 16 -30.46 -39.23 -10.15
CA SER A 16 -29.52 -40.35 -10.20
C SER A 16 -28.68 -40.47 -8.92
N ARG A 17 -28.61 -39.43 -8.08
CA ARG A 17 -27.80 -39.37 -6.85
C ARG A 17 -28.58 -38.70 -5.72
N ARG A 18 -28.52 -39.25 -4.50
CA ARG A 18 -29.12 -38.64 -3.28
C ARG A 18 -28.54 -37.27 -2.92
N SER A 19 -27.31 -36.99 -3.35
CA SER A 19 -26.63 -35.72 -3.09
C SER A 19 -27.08 -34.56 -4.00
N LYS A 20 -27.96 -34.82 -4.99
CA LYS A 20 -28.54 -33.73 -5.80
C LYS A 20 -29.51 -32.94 -4.92
N ARG A 21 -29.41 -31.60 -4.98
CA ARG A 21 -30.17 -30.68 -4.10
C ARG A 21 -31.13 -29.75 -4.84
N PHE A 22 -30.93 -29.58 -6.14
CA PHE A 22 -31.63 -28.58 -6.94
C PHE A 22 -32.23 -29.21 -8.19
N CYS A 23 -33.45 -28.79 -8.53
CA CYS A 23 -34.13 -29.24 -9.74
C CYS A 23 -33.55 -28.65 -11.03
N SER A 24 -33.05 -27.42 -10.95
CA SER A 24 -32.53 -26.70 -12.10
C SER A 24 -31.32 -25.81 -11.72
N PRO A 25 -30.51 -25.39 -12.71
CA PRO A 25 -29.50 -24.35 -12.51
C PRO A 25 -30.08 -23.03 -11.99
N ALA A 26 -31.32 -22.71 -12.32
CA ALA A 26 -32.00 -21.51 -11.83
C ALA A 26 -32.21 -21.57 -10.30
N CYS A 27 -32.75 -22.68 -9.79
CA CYS A 27 -32.89 -22.91 -8.35
C CYS A 27 -31.54 -22.86 -7.62
N ARG A 28 -30.48 -23.42 -8.22
CA ARG A 28 -29.12 -23.35 -7.66
C ARG A 28 -28.62 -21.90 -7.55
N ARG A 29 -28.82 -21.09 -8.59
CA ARG A 29 -28.38 -19.68 -8.60
C ARG A 29 -29.15 -18.85 -7.58
N GLN A 30 -30.47 -19.01 -7.51
CA GLN A 30 -31.32 -18.28 -6.56
C GLN A 30 -30.96 -18.60 -5.11
N TRP A 31 -30.81 -19.89 -4.79
CA TRP A 31 -30.32 -20.32 -3.48
C TRP A 31 -28.96 -19.70 -3.17
N GLY A 32 -28.05 -19.70 -4.14
CA GLY A 32 -26.70 -19.15 -4.01
C GLY A 32 -26.65 -17.64 -3.78
N GLN A 33 -27.63 -16.88 -4.29
CA GLN A 33 -27.77 -15.43 -4.05
C GLN A 33 -28.32 -15.14 -2.65
N GLN A 34 -29.25 -15.95 -2.16
CA GLN A 34 -29.86 -15.79 -0.83
C GLN A 34 -28.91 -16.21 0.31
N HIS A 35 -27.95 -17.10 0.04
CA HIS A 35 -27.04 -17.67 1.04
C HIS A 35 -25.61 -17.17 0.89
N GLN A 36 -25.42 -15.95 0.38
CA GLN A 36 -24.09 -15.34 0.32
C GLN A 36 -23.64 -14.89 1.70
N ARG A 37 -22.33 -14.93 1.92
CA ARG A 37 -21.68 -14.34 3.09
C ARG A 37 -20.43 -13.59 2.67
N GLU A 38 -20.00 -12.65 3.48
CA GLU A 38 -18.76 -11.91 3.25
C GLU A 38 -17.53 -12.79 3.55
N CYS A 39 -16.54 -12.73 2.65
CA CYS A 39 -15.26 -13.39 2.86
C CYS A 39 -14.44 -12.60 3.88
N ALA A 40 -14.06 -13.25 4.99
CA ALA A 40 -13.23 -12.65 6.04
C ALA A 40 -11.82 -12.20 5.56
N GLY A 41 -11.42 -12.56 4.34
CA GLY A 41 -10.13 -12.18 3.76
C GLY A 41 -10.16 -11.07 2.71
N CYS A 42 -11.18 -11.02 1.86
CA CYS A 42 -11.26 -10.02 0.78
C CYS A 42 -12.47 -9.10 0.86
N GLY A 43 -13.46 -9.39 1.73
CA GLY A 43 -14.71 -8.64 1.84
C GLY A 43 -15.74 -8.94 0.75
N ASN A 44 -15.39 -9.71 -0.30
CA ASN A 44 -16.35 -10.05 -1.35
C ASN A 44 -17.38 -11.07 -0.85
N LEU A 45 -18.60 -10.96 -1.37
CA LEU A 45 -19.67 -11.93 -1.16
C LEU A 45 -19.37 -13.26 -1.88
N PHE A 46 -19.65 -14.38 -1.22
CA PHE A 46 -19.52 -15.72 -1.82
C PHE A 46 -20.54 -16.71 -1.24
N THR A 47 -20.86 -17.75 -2.01
CA THR A 47 -21.70 -18.86 -1.54
C THR A 47 -20.83 -19.92 -0.85
N PRO A 48 -21.02 -20.18 0.46
CA PRO A 48 -20.24 -21.17 1.21
C PRO A 48 -20.63 -22.60 0.79
N ARG A 49 -19.65 -23.51 0.78
CA ARG A 49 -19.88 -24.95 0.61
C ARG A 49 -20.22 -25.66 1.92
N SER A 50 -19.89 -25.03 3.05
CA SER A 50 -20.09 -25.53 4.40
C SER A 50 -20.42 -24.38 5.35
N PRO A 51 -21.26 -24.56 6.38
CA PRO A 51 -21.62 -23.51 7.34
C PRO A 51 -20.41 -22.90 8.05
N VAL A 52 -19.31 -23.65 8.21
CA VAL A 52 -18.07 -23.16 8.85
C VAL A 52 -17.12 -22.44 7.88
N GLN A 53 -17.41 -22.40 6.58
CA GLN A 53 -16.52 -21.78 5.59
C GLN A 53 -16.51 -20.26 5.75
N ARG A 54 -15.33 -19.70 6.12
CA ARG A 54 -15.12 -18.25 6.34
C ARG A 54 -14.50 -17.50 5.16
N TYR A 55 -13.88 -18.23 4.23
CA TYR A 55 -13.13 -17.67 3.11
C TYR A 55 -13.68 -18.17 1.79
N CYS A 56 -13.73 -17.31 0.78
CA CYS A 56 -14.23 -17.68 -0.54
C CYS A 56 -13.34 -18.71 -1.26
N ASN A 57 -12.04 -18.71 -0.97
CA ASN A 57 -11.07 -19.68 -1.51
C ASN A 57 -9.85 -19.85 -0.59
N ALA A 58 -9.02 -20.85 -0.90
CA ALA A 58 -7.79 -21.15 -0.17
C ALA A 58 -6.82 -19.96 -0.13
N GLY A 59 -6.69 -19.21 -1.23
CA GLY A 59 -5.83 -18.02 -1.27
C GLY A 59 -6.27 -16.90 -0.34
N CYS A 60 -7.58 -16.72 -0.12
CA CYS A 60 -8.09 -15.76 0.88
C CYS A 60 -7.80 -16.23 2.31
N ARG A 61 -7.91 -17.54 2.58
CA ARG A 61 -7.54 -18.12 3.88
C ARG A 61 -6.07 -17.88 4.18
N GLU A 62 -5.19 -18.20 3.24
CA GLU A 62 -3.75 -18.07 3.38
C GLU A 62 -3.31 -16.60 3.56
N ARG A 63 -3.77 -15.68 2.68
CA ARG A 63 -3.47 -14.25 2.81
C ARG A 63 -3.94 -13.67 4.14
N SER A 64 -5.07 -14.13 4.65
CA SER A 64 -5.58 -13.70 5.96
C SER A 64 -4.73 -14.27 7.10
N GLY A 65 -4.29 -15.53 7.01
CA GLY A 65 -3.34 -16.12 7.95
C GLY A 65 -1.98 -15.40 7.95
N ARG A 66 -1.47 -15.00 6.78
CA ARG A 66 -0.23 -14.21 6.67
C ARG A 66 -0.36 -12.84 7.32
N ARG A 67 -1.47 -12.14 7.09
CA ARG A 67 -1.74 -10.84 7.73
C ARG A 67 -1.84 -10.93 9.25
N ARG A 68 -2.45 -12.00 9.79
CA ARG A 68 -2.50 -12.23 11.24
C ARG A 68 -1.11 -12.46 11.85
N ARG A 69 -0.28 -13.29 11.20
CA ARG A 69 1.10 -13.53 11.65
C ARG A 69 1.93 -12.24 11.63
N TYR A 70 1.82 -11.47 10.55
CA TYR A 70 2.47 -10.16 10.46
C TYR A 70 1.98 -9.20 11.54
N ALA A 71 0.67 -9.13 11.78
CA ALA A 71 0.11 -8.27 12.81
C ALA A 71 0.64 -8.63 14.20
N ALA A 72 0.61 -9.92 14.56
CA ALA A 72 1.14 -10.40 15.83
C ALA A 72 2.64 -10.12 16.00
N ALA A 73 3.45 -10.28 14.94
CA ALA A 73 4.87 -9.97 14.99
C ALA A 73 5.12 -8.46 15.23
N ARG A 74 4.37 -7.61 14.52
CA ARG A 74 4.47 -6.15 14.71
C ARG A 74 4.01 -5.71 16.09
N GLU A 75 2.93 -6.28 16.61
CA GLU A 75 2.44 -5.99 17.97
C GLU A 75 3.47 -6.43 19.03
N ALA A 76 4.13 -7.57 18.86
CA ALA A 76 5.21 -8.02 19.73
C ALA A 76 6.44 -7.08 19.70
N GLU A 77 6.70 -6.42 18.56
CA GLU A 77 7.73 -5.38 18.40
C GLU A 77 7.28 -3.98 18.87
N GLY A 78 6.09 -3.86 19.50
CA GLY A 78 5.51 -2.58 19.91
C GLY A 78 5.01 -1.70 18.75
N GLY A 79 4.95 -2.25 17.54
CA GLY A 79 4.45 -1.58 16.34
C GLY A 79 2.94 -1.74 16.16
N GLN A 80 2.24 -0.65 15.88
CA GLN A 80 0.82 -0.69 15.52
C GLN A 80 0.62 -1.14 14.06
N VAL A 81 -0.30 -2.09 13.84
CA VAL A 81 -0.67 -2.55 12.50
C VAL A 81 -1.92 -1.81 12.05
N ARG A 82 -1.76 -0.92 11.06
CA ARG A 82 -2.90 -0.27 10.42
C ARG A 82 -3.76 -1.31 9.70
N THR A 83 -4.99 -1.50 10.16
CA THR A 83 -5.96 -2.34 9.47
C THR A 83 -6.36 -1.65 8.15
N TYR A 84 -5.92 -2.20 7.02
CA TYR A 84 -6.37 -1.70 5.72
C TYR A 84 -7.84 -2.06 5.51
N ARG A 85 -8.75 -1.11 5.78
CA ARG A 85 -10.13 -1.15 5.32
C ARG A 85 -10.16 -0.65 3.90
N ARG A 86 -10.68 -1.46 2.96
CA ARG A 86 -10.96 -0.96 1.60
C ARG A 86 -11.90 0.24 1.73
N PRO A 87 -11.55 1.41 1.16
CA PRO A 87 -12.50 2.49 1.00
C PRO A 87 -13.72 1.97 0.23
N ASP A 88 -14.90 2.37 0.66
CA ASP A 88 -16.14 2.17 -0.08
C ASP A 88 -15.99 2.81 -1.47
N ALA A 89 -16.46 2.12 -2.51
CA ALA A 89 -16.35 2.59 -3.90
C ALA A 89 -17.08 3.92 -4.18
N ARG A 90 -17.78 4.48 -3.18
CA ARG A 90 -18.66 5.63 -3.31
C ARG A 90 -18.03 6.96 -2.85
N THR A 91 -16.87 6.93 -2.20
CA THR A 91 -16.26 8.13 -1.60
C THR A 91 -14.84 8.38 -2.13
N THR A 92 -14.69 8.55 -3.45
CA THR A 92 -13.47 9.18 -4.00
C THR A 92 -13.68 10.68 -4.06
N ALA A 93 -13.49 11.35 -2.92
CA ALA A 93 -13.34 12.80 -2.93
C ALA A 93 -12.15 13.15 -3.84
N VAL A 94 -12.42 13.86 -4.94
CA VAL A 94 -11.40 14.31 -5.89
C VAL A 94 -10.56 15.35 -5.18
N THR A 95 -9.47 14.91 -4.55
CA THR A 95 -8.52 15.81 -3.91
C THR A 95 -7.62 16.36 -4.99
N THR A 96 -7.64 17.66 -5.26
CA THR A 96 -6.72 18.28 -6.20
C THR A 96 -5.31 18.29 -5.60
N ALA A 97 -4.32 17.87 -6.38
CA ALA A 97 -2.91 17.83 -5.98
C ALA A 97 -2.11 18.83 -6.82
N ARG A 98 -1.03 19.39 -6.27
CA ARG A 98 -0.15 20.34 -6.95
C ARG A 98 1.13 19.63 -7.40
N CYS A 99 1.48 19.74 -8.68
CA CYS A 99 2.66 19.07 -9.22
C CYS A 99 3.95 19.77 -8.75
N PRO A 100 4.94 19.05 -8.18
CA PRO A 100 6.18 19.66 -7.68
C PRO A 100 7.15 20.11 -8.78
N VAL A 101 6.86 19.84 -10.06
CA VAL A 101 7.74 20.18 -11.19
C VAL A 101 7.26 21.41 -11.94
N CYS A 102 5.95 21.51 -12.17
CA CYS A 102 5.36 22.59 -12.95
C CYS A 102 4.37 23.46 -12.15
N ALA A 103 4.21 23.20 -10.85
CA ALA A 103 3.28 23.86 -9.94
C ALA A 103 1.78 23.83 -10.33
N ARG A 104 1.43 23.14 -11.43
CA ARG A 104 0.05 23.01 -11.91
C ARG A 104 -0.76 22.12 -10.98
N THR A 105 -1.99 22.53 -10.69
CA THR A 105 -2.99 21.72 -9.99
C THR A 105 -3.57 20.67 -10.94
N PHE A 106 -3.73 19.45 -10.46
CA PHE A 106 -4.29 18.34 -11.23
C PHE A 106 -5.16 17.45 -10.35
N ALA A 107 -6.09 16.73 -10.99
CA ALA A 107 -6.89 15.70 -10.34
C ALA A 107 -6.16 14.35 -10.44
N PRO A 108 -5.61 13.81 -9.34
CA PRO A 108 -4.91 12.53 -9.36
C PRO A 108 -5.90 11.39 -9.61
N SER A 109 -5.54 10.51 -10.54
CA SER A 109 -6.29 9.27 -10.83
C SER A 109 -6.12 8.20 -9.75
N ARG A 110 -5.11 8.35 -8.88
CA ARG A 110 -4.77 7.44 -7.79
C ARG A 110 -4.17 8.25 -6.64
N THR A 111 -4.40 7.81 -5.41
CA THR A 111 -3.89 8.48 -4.20
C THR A 111 -2.36 8.64 -4.15
N SER A 112 -1.62 7.78 -4.86
CA SER A 112 -0.15 7.84 -4.94
C SER A 112 0.37 8.68 -6.12
N GLN A 113 -0.49 9.30 -6.92
CA GLN A 113 -0.06 10.10 -8.07
C GLN A 113 0.46 11.47 -7.62
N VAL A 114 1.79 11.64 -7.68
CA VAL A 114 2.47 12.89 -7.28
C VAL A 114 2.62 13.88 -8.44
N TYR A 115 2.78 13.39 -9.67
CA TYR A 115 3.04 14.21 -10.84
C TYR A 115 1.82 14.31 -11.75
N CYS A 116 1.59 15.50 -12.31
CA CYS A 116 0.49 15.73 -13.24
C CYS A 116 0.65 14.95 -14.55
N SER A 117 1.89 14.69 -15.00
CA SER A 117 2.16 13.99 -16.26
C SER A 117 3.41 13.09 -16.19
N PRO A 118 3.54 12.11 -17.12
CA PRO A 118 4.77 11.33 -17.29
C PRO A 118 5.99 12.21 -17.62
N GLU A 119 5.79 13.34 -18.27
CA GLU A 119 6.85 14.31 -18.57
C GLU A 119 7.39 14.95 -17.31
N CYS A 120 6.53 15.45 -16.42
CA CYS A 120 6.97 15.99 -15.13
C CYS A 120 7.72 14.93 -14.30
N ARG A 121 7.26 13.69 -14.32
CA ARG A 121 7.97 12.57 -13.67
C ARG A 121 9.36 12.37 -14.26
N ARG A 122 9.49 12.35 -15.60
CA ARG A 122 10.77 12.21 -16.31
C ARG A 122 11.69 13.40 -16.07
N ALA A 123 11.16 14.63 -16.09
CA ALA A 123 11.91 15.84 -15.81
C ALA A 123 12.52 15.81 -14.40
N ARG A 124 11.74 15.41 -13.38
CA ARG A 124 12.28 15.25 -12.02
C ARG A 124 13.35 14.16 -11.94
N ALA A 125 13.14 13.02 -12.60
CA ALA A 125 14.13 11.94 -12.64
C ALA A 125 15.41 12.35 -13.39
N ASN A 126 15.29 13.13 -14.46
CA ASN A 126 16.42 13.66 -15.22
C ASN A 126 17.20 14.67 -14.38
N ALA A 127 16.53 15.62 -13.74
CA ALA A 127 17.16 16.58 -12.84
C ALA A 127 17.90 15.90 -11.67
N ALA A 128 17.33 14.84 -11.09
CA ALA A 128 18.01 14.05 -10.07
C ALA A 128 19.26 13.34 -10.61
N ARG A 129 19.20 12.81 -11.84
CA ARG A 129 20.34 12.17 -12.50
C ARG A 129 21.44 13.15 -12.88
N THR A 130 21.09 14.33 -13.41
CA THR A 130 22.08 15.36 -13.75
C THR A 130 22.75 15.90 -12.49
N ARG A 131 21.99 16.16 -11.42
CA ARG A 131 22.56 16.52 -10.10
C ARG A 131 23.51 15.44 -9.58
N ALA A 132 23.13 14.18 -9.66
CA ALA A 132 24.00 13.08 -9.25
C ALA A 132 25.27 12.98 -10.12
N ALA A 133 25.16 13.28 -11.41
CA ALA A 133 26.29 13.25 -12.35
C ALA A 133 27.22 14.47 -12.22
N SER A 134 26.71 15.64 -11.83
CA SER A 134 27.50 16.86 -11.61
C SER A 134 28.29 16.82 -10.31
N LEU A 135 27.94 15.93 -9.37
CA LEU A 135 28.73 15.71 -8.16
C LEU A 135 29.98 14.88 -8.48
N THR A 136 31.14 15.55 -8.47
CA THR A 136 32.44 14.88 -8.58
C THR A 136 32.69 13.94 -7.39
N PRO A 137 33.56 12.92 -7.52
CA PRO A 137 33.94 12.07 -6.38
C PRO A 137 34.43 12.88 -5.17
N THR A 138 35.16 13.97 -5.41
CA THR A 138 35.62 14.90 -4.38
C THR A 138 34.46 15.62 -3.69
N ALA A 139 33.47 16.13 -4.46
CA ALA A 139 32.30 16.78 -3.87
C ALA A 139 31.47 15.82 -2.99
N ARG A 140 31.36 14.55 -3.38
CA ARG A 140 30.70 13.52 -2.55
C ARG A 140 31.51 13.19 -1.29
N ALA A 141 32.84 13.18 -1.37
CA ALA A 141 33.69 12.98 -0.21
C ALA A 141 33.57 14.16 0.77
N CYS A 142 33.52 15.40 0.28
CA CYS A 142 33.31 16.59 1.11
C CYS A 142 31.95 16.57 1.84
N ASP A 143 30.85 16.22 1.15
CA ASP A 143 29.53 16.06 1.78
C ASP A 143 29.55 14.95 2.86
N ALA A 144 30.22 13.82 2.58
CA ALA A 144 30.37 12.75 3.56
C ALA A 144 31.16 13.20 4.81
N ILE A 145 32.28 13.92 4.62
CA ILE A 145 33.08 14.47 5.71
C ILE A 145 32.25 15.46 6.53
N ALA A 146 31.53 16.38 5.88
CA ALA A 146 30.69 17.35 6.58
C ALA A 146 29.61 16.70 7.46
N ARG A 147 29.04 15.58 7.03
CA ARG A 147 28.04 14.82 7.82
C ARG A 147 28.63 14.15 9.06
N LEU A 148 29.90 13.79 9.05
CA LEU A 148 30.59 13.24 10.21
C LEU A 148 30.83 14.31 11.27
N HIS A 149 31.08 15.55 10.86
CA HIS A 149 31.27 16.67 11.77
C HIS A 149 29.94 17.09 12.40
N VAL A 150 29.68 16.66 13.63
CA VAL A 150 28.45 16.93 14.40
C VAL A 150 28.75 17.75 15.66
N PRO A 151 27.80 18.53 16.20
CA PRO A 151 27.99 19.23 17.47
C PRO A 151 27.98 18.24 18.64
N ASP A 152 28.84 18.47 19.62
CA ASP A 152 28.81 17.81 20.92
C ASP A 152 27.97 18.60 21.95
N GLY A 153 27.96 18.13 23.19
CA GLY A 153 27.21 18.75 24.29
C GLY A 153 27.76 20.10 24.76
N ASP A 154 29.00 20.44 24.40
CA ASP A 154 29.71 21.63 24.85
C ASP A 154 29.78 22.73 23.77
N GLY A 155 29.04 22.55 22.66
CA GLY A 155 29.00 23.50 21.55
C GLY A 155 30.25 23.47 20.66
N GLN A 156 31.00 22.37 20.71
CA GLN A 156 32.16 22.11 19.85
C GLN A 156 31.81 21.00 18.84
N CYS A 157 32.66 20.81 17.84
CA CYS A 157 32.53 19.72 16.88
C CYS A 157 33.15 18.45 17.46
N ALA A 158 32.38 17.36 17.52
CA ALA A 158 32.84 16.08 18.09
C ALA A 158 34.05 15.47 17.36
N GLU A 159 34.26 15.80 16.09
CA GLU A 159 35.34 15.23 15.27
C GLU A 159 36.64 16.06 15.30
N CYS A 160 36.53 17.39 15.39
CA CYS A 160 37.70 18.27 15.28
C CYS A 160 37.90 19.19 16.50
N ALA A 161 37.05 19.08 17.53
CA ALA A 161 37.08 19.86 18.77
C ALA A 161 37.09 21.40 18.58
N HIS A 162 36.67 21.88 17.40
CA HIS A 162 36.54 23.30 17.10
C HIS A 162 35.14 23.83 17.46
N PRO A 163 35.00 25.13 17.76
CA PRO A 163 33.69 25.74 18.01
C PRO A 163 32.71 25.48 16.87
N TRP A 164 31.49 25.06 17.22
CA TRP A 164 30.44 24.79 16.25
C TRP A 164 29.79 26.09 15.74
N PRO A 165 29.48 26.23 14.43
CA PRO A 165 29.85 25.33 13.34
C PRO A 165 31.33 25.46 12.99
N CYS A 166 32.01 24.32 12.86
CA CYS A 166 33.41 24.28 12.42
C CYS A 166 33.54 24.68 10.94
N GLU A 167 34.76 24.99 10.49
CA GLU A 167 35.00 25.46 9.11
C GLU A 167 34.52 24.46 8.04
N THR A 168 34.76 23.17 8.25
CA THR A 168 34.28 22.10 7.37
C THR A 168 32.76 22.09 7.23
N ARG A 169 32.03 22.36 8.33
CA ARG A 169 30.57 22.46 8.32
C ARG A 169 30.11 23.71 7.56
N ARG A 170 30.74 24.86 7.79
CA ARG A 170 30.40 26.11 7.09
C ARG A 170 30.62 26.00 5.58
N LEU A 171 31.73 25.40 5.15
CA LEU A 171 32.02 25.20 3.73
C LEU A 171 30.98 24.29 3.07
N ALA A 172 30.49 23.27 3.77
CA ALA A 172 29.43 22.40 3.26
C ALA A 172 28.09 23.14 3.14
N ASP A 173 27.69 23.90 4.15
CA ASP A 173 26.41 24.63 4.16
C ASP A 173 26.36 25.71 3.04
N MET A 174 27.50 26.33 2.70
CA MET A 174 27.59 27.26 1.57
C MET A 174 27.31 26.61 0.21
N THR A 175 27.63 25.32 0.05
CA THR A 175 27.34 24.58 -1.18
C THR A 175 25.87 24.20 -1.31
N THR A 176 25.15 24.05 -0.19
CA THR A 176 23.71 23.72 -0.18
C THR A 176 22.84 24.98 -0.32
N ASP A 177 23.23 26.12 0.24
CA ASP A 177 22.45 27.38 0.17
C ASP A 177 22.37 27.97 -1.26
N SER A 178 23.37 27.69 -2.09
CA SER A 178 23.36 28.08 -3.50
C SER A 178 22.28 27.34 -4.32
N GLU A 179 21.74 26.24 -3.79
CA GLU A 179 20.76 25.37 -4.47
C GLU A 179 19.29 25.69 -4.12
N GLU A 180 19.02 26.45 -3.04
CA GLU A 180 17.66 26.81 -2.61
C GLU A 180 17.16 28.16 -3.17
N ARG A 181 18.06 28.99 -3.70
CA ARG A 181 17.73 30.32 -4.26
C ARG A 181 17.59 30.36 -5.79
N ALA A 182 17.61 29.21 -6.47
CA ALA A 182 17.46 29.06 -7.93
C ALA A 182 16.31 28.12 -8.29
#